data_AF-A0A7S1T9T5-F1
#
_entry.id   AF-A0A7S1T9T5-F1
#
_cell.length_a   1.000
_cell.length_b   1.000
_cell.length_c   1.000
_cell.angle_alpha   90.00
_cell.angle_beta   90.00
_cell.angle_gamma   90.00
#
_symmetry.space_group_name_H-M   'P 1'
#
loop_
_entity.id
_entity.type
_entity.pdbx_description
1 polymer ?
#
loop_
_entity_poly.entity_id
_entity_poly.type
_entity_poly.pdbx_seq_one_letter_code
_entity_poly.pdbx_strand_id
1 'polypeptide(L)'
;SLSQREEIKAEAGRLGLLADMRVTLRGHVQSANVQEAACGIIRTLVYDASNRTEAGRLGLLADVRTAMQAHRSSARVQEVACGAVRYMTRNNAGNKNEAGRLGLLAD
;
A
#
# COMPACT_ATOMS: atom_id res chain seq x y z
N SER A 1 26.45 14.44 4.76
CA SER A 1 27.44 13.51 4.18
C SER A 1 26.93 12.97 2.85
N LEU A 2 27.76 12.27 2.05
CA LEU A 2 27.31 11.55 0.85
C LEU A 2 26.20 10.53 1.19
N SER A 3 26.24 9.88 2.35
CA SER A 3 25.21 8.89 2.73
C SER A 3 23.82 9.52 2.94
N GLN A 4 23.74 10.73 3.50
CA GLN A 4 22.46 11.43 3.63
C GLN A 4 21.82 11.77 2.28
N ARG A 5 22.64 12.07 1.26
CA ARG A 5 22.12 12.38 -0.09
C ARG A 5 21.59 11.12 -0.80
N GLU A 6 22.29 9.99 -0.64
CA GLU A 6 21.83 8.70 -1.16
C GLU A 6 20.55 8.24 -0.45
N GLU A 7 20.43 8.44 0.87
CA GLU A 7 19.18 8.19 1.61
C GLU A 7 18.02 9.04 1.09
N ILE A 8 18.21 10.35 0.90
CA ILE A 8 17.17 11.24 0.36
C ILE A 8 16.74 10.83 -1.05
N LYS A 9 17.68 10.43 -1.90
CA LYS A 9 17.38 10.00 -3.28
C LYS A 9 16.66 8.64 -3.31
N ALA A 10 17.11 7.69 -2.49
CA ALA A 10 16.46 6.40 -2.34
C ALA A 10 15.03 6.57 -1.79
N GLU A 11 14.85 7.49 -0.85
CA GLU A 11 13.55 7.83 -0.31
C GLU A 11 12.63 8.47 -1.36
N ALA A 12 13.12 9.46 -2.12
CA ALA A 12 12.37 10.06 -3.22
C ALA A 12 11.96 9.02 -4.28
N GLY A 13 12.85 8.05 -4.58
CA GLY A 13 12.54 6.93 -5.46
C GLY A 13 11.43 6.03 -4.89
N ARG A 14 11.46 5.73 -3.59
CA ARG A 14 10.41 4.94 -2.92
C ARG A 14 9.07 5.66 -2.87
N LEU A 15 9.06 6.99 -2.66
CA LEU A 15 7.86 7.81 -2.72
C LEU A 15 7.25 7.83 -4.14
N GLY A 16 8.08 7.94 -5.17
CA GLY A 16 7.65 7.81 -6.57
C GLY A 16 6.95 6.48 -6.83
N LEU A 17 7.52 5.38 -6.35
CA LEU A 17 6.92 4.06 -6.52
C LEU A 17 5.56 3.91 -5.83
N LEU A 18 5.33 4.50 -4.65
CA LEU A 18 4.01 4.46 -4.01
C LEU A 18 2.96 5.23 -4.82
N ALA A 19 3.33 6.37 -5.42
CA ALA A 19 2.45 7.12 -6.31
C ALA A 19 2.13 6.33 -7.59
N ASP A 20 3.11 5.62 -8.14
CA ASP A 20 2.91 4.73 -9.29
C ASP A 20 1.96 3.59 -8.92
N MET A 21 2.12 2.97 -7.74
CA MET A 21 1.21 1.91 -7.29
C MET A 21 -0.24 2.39 -7.18
N ARG A 22 -0.48 3.64 -6.78
CA ARG A 22 -1.83 4.21 -6.83
C ARG A 22 -2.38 4.24 -8.25
N VAL A 23 -1.59 4.68 -9.21
CA VAL A 23 -1.97 4.72 -10.63
C VAL A 23 -2.21 3.30 -11.15
N THR A 24 -1.33 2.36 -10.82
CA THR A 24 -1.44 0.95 -11.22
C THR A 24 -2.71 0.29 -10.66
N LEU A 25 -2.98 0.43 -9.36
CA LEU A 25 -4.17 -0.14 -8.72
C LEU A 25 -5.45 0.38 -9.39
N ARG A 26 -5.51 1.69 -9.68
CA ARG A 26 -6.69 2.33 -10.30
C ARG A 26 -6.80 2.06 -11.81
N GLY A 27 -5.68 1.95 -12.52
CA GLY A 27 -5.66 1.73 -13.97
C GLY A 27 -5.94 0.27 -14.35
N HIS A 28 -5.65 -0.68 -13.46
CA HIS A 28 -5.73 -2.11 -13.75
C HIS A 28 -6.67 -2.86 -12.80
N VAL A 29 -7.78 -2.24 -12.39
CA VAL A 29 -8.73 -2.77 -11.38
C VAL A 29 -9.22 -4.19 -11.70
N GLN A 30 -9.31 -4.56 -12.98
CA GLN A 30 -9.81 -5.87 -13.40
C GLN A 30 -8.72 -6.94 -13.58
N SER A 31 -7.45 -6.60 -13.44
CA SER A 31 -6.34 -7.54 -13.63
C SER A 31 -5.83 -8.07 -12.29
N ALA A 32 -6.27 -9.27 -11.91
CA ALA A 32 -5.90 -9.88 -10.63
C ALA A 32 -4.38 -9.98 -10.43
N ASN A 33 -3.63 -10.33 -11.47
CA ASN A 33 -2.17 -10.44 -11.41
C ASN A 33 -1.50 -9.07 -11.15
N VAL A 34 -2.02 -8.00 -11.75
CA VAL A 34 -1.49 -6.64 -11.54
C VAL A 34 -1.86 -6.15 -10.15
N GLN A 35 -3.08 -6.42 -9.67
CA GLN A 35 -3.51 -6.07 -8.33
C GLN A 35 -2.68 -6.79 -7.26
N GLU A 36 -2.39 -8.08 -7.46
CA GLU A 36 -1.50 -8.86 -6.59
C GLU A 36 -0.10 -8.25 -6.54
N ALA A 37 0.50 -7.99 -7.71
CA ALA A 37 1.85 -7.43 -7.81
C ALA A 37 1.95 -6.04 -7.16
N ALA A 38 0.96 -5.17 -7.42
CA ALA A 38 0.92 -3.83 -6.84
C ALA A 38 0.78 -3.88 -5.31
N CYS A 39 -0.11 -4.72 -4.77
CA CYS A 39 -0.22 -4.93 -3.34
C CYS A 39 1.08 -5.48 -2.73
N GLY A 40 1.80 -6.35 -3.45
CA GLY A 40 3.07 -6.92 -3.02
C GLY A 40 4.20 -5.88 -2.95
N ILE A 41 4.25 -4.96 -3.91
CA ILE A 41 5.18 -3.82 -3.92
C ILE A 41 4.86 -2.90 -2.74
N ILE A 42 3.59 -2.52 -2.55
CA ILE A 42 3.17 -1.68 -1.41
C ILE A 42 3.61 -2.33 -0.10
N ARG A 43 3.30 -3.62 0.12
CA ARG A 43 3.68 -4.38 1.31
C ARG A 43 5.18 -4.29 1.60
N THR A 44 6.01 -4.30 0.55
CA THR A 44 7.47 -4.24 0.67
C THR A 44 7.94 -2.83 1.01
N LEU A 45 7.39 -1.80 0.38
CA LEU A 45 7.79 -0.40 0.61
C LEU A 45 7.40 0.09 2.01
N VAL A 46 6.24 -0.33 2.53
CA VAL A 46 5.71 0.14 3.82
C VAL A 46 6.37 -0.53 5.04
N TYR A 47 7.46 -1.29 4.85
CA TYR A 47 8.38 -1.62 5.94
C TYR A 47 9.06 -0.37 6.52
N ASP A 48 9.29 0.66 5.71
CA ASP A 48 9.75 1.96 6.16
C ASP A 48 8.61 2.79 6.79
N ALA A 49 8.91 3.51 7.87
CA ALA A 49 7.94 4.34 8.58
C ALA A 49 7.47 5.55 7.77
N SER A 50 8.35 6.20 7.02
CA SER A 50 7.99 7.33 6.16
C SER A 50 7.02 6.88 5.07
N ASN A 51 7.30 5.72 4.45
CA ASN A 51 6.44 5.12 3.43
C ASN A 51 5.07 4.73 3.95
N ARG A 52 4.92 4.34 5.22
CA ARG A 52 3.59 4.12 5.82
C ARG A 52 2.79 5.42 5.83
N THR A 53 3.38 6.50 6.31
CA THR A 53 2.73 7.82 6.36
C THR A 53 2.36 8.29 4.97
N GLU A 54 3.28 8.15 4.00
CA GLU A 54 3.00 8.55 2.62
C GLU A 54 1.92 7.69 1.97
N ALA A 55 1.96 6.37 2.15
CA ALA A 55 0.94 5.48 1.62
C ALA A 55 -0.46 5.82 2.14
N GLY A 56 -0.55 6.25 3.41
CA GLY A 56 -1.75 6.87 3.99
C GLY A 56 -2.17 8.14 3.27
N ARG A 57 -1.24 9.11 3.11
CA ARG A 57 -1.47 10.38 2.42
C ARG A 57 -1.94 10.21 0.97
N LEU A 58 -1.42 9.21 0.27
CA LEU A 58 -1.78 8.88 -1.11
C LEU A 58 -3.16 8.19 -1.23
N GLY A 59 -3.74 7.74 -0.11
CA GLY A 59 -5.04 7.04 -0.09
C GLY A 59 -4.96 5.55 -0.43
N LEU A 60 -3.78 4.93 -0.32
CA LEU A 60 -3.57 3.55 -0.78
C LEU A 60 -4.40 2.51 -0.02
N LEU A 61 -4.87 2.78 1.20
CA LEU A 61 -5.80 1.88 1.90
C LEU A 61 -7.13 1.73 1.14
N ALA A 62 -7.67 2.83 0.61
CA ALA A 62 -8.90 2.80 -0.18
C ALA A 62 -8.70 2.08 -1.52
N ASP A 63 -7.52 2.26 -2.14
CA ASP A 63 -7.16 1.59 -3.38
C ASP A 63 -6.99 0.07 -3.16
N VAL A 64 -6.32 -0.34 -2.08
CA VAL A 64 -6.19 -1.76 -1.69
C VAL A 64 -7.55 -2.37 -1.37
N ARG A 65 -8.44 -1.66 -0.67
CA ARG A 65 -9.83 -2.12 -0.45
C ARG A 65 -10.56 -2.36 -1.76
N THR A 66 -10.40 -1.45 -2.73
CA THR A 66 -11.02 -1.58 -4.06
C THR A 66 -10.49 -2.82 -4.78
N ALA A 67 -9.18 -3.07 -4.72
CA ALA A 67 -8.57 -4.29 -5.26
C ALA A 67 -9.16 -5.56 -4.64
N MET A 68 -9.26 -5.59 -3.30
CA MET A 68 -9.88 -6.72 -2.58
C MET A 68 -11.35 -6.92 -2.97
N GLN A 69 -12.10 -5.84 -3.20
CA GLN A 69 -13.50 -5.89 -3.62
C GLN A 69 -13.69 -6.33 -5.08
N ALA A 70 -12.77 -5.98 -5.98
CA ALA A 70 -12.80 -6.41 -7.37
C ALA A 70 -12.40 -7.90 -7.50
N HIS A 71 -11.54 -8.39 -6.62
CA HIS A 71 -10.99 -9.75 -6.67
C HIS A 71 -11.27 -10.58 -5.42
N ARG A 72 -12.54 -10.60 -4.98
CA ARG A 72 -12.97 -11.30 -3.75
C ARG A 72 -12.68 -12.80 -3.77
N SER A 73 -12.75 -13.42 -4.95
CA SER A 73 -12.48 -14.85 -5.14
C SER A 73 -11.01 -15.19 -5.34
N SER A 74 -10.13 -14.20 -5.52
CA SER A 74 -8.70 -14.44 -5.70
C SER A 74 -8.00 -14.49 -4.34
N ALA A 75 -7.78 -15.71 -3.84
CA ALA A 75 -7.08 -15.93 -2.57
C ALA A 75 -5.71 -15.23 -2.52
N ARG A 76 -4.97 -15.21 -3.63
CA ARG A 76 -3.66 -14.54 -3.72
C ARG A 76 -3.77 -13.03 -3.55
N VAL A 77 -4.73 -12.39 -4.22
CA VAL A 77 -4.96 -10.94 -4.06
C VAL A 77 -5.37 -10.62 -2.63
N GLN A 78 -6.27 -11.42 -2.03
CA GLN A 78 -6.68 -11.23 -0.63
C GLN A 78 -5.49 -11.35 0.34
N GLU A 79 -4.68 -12.40 0.21
CA GLU A 79 -3.53 -12.64 1.09
C GLU A 79 -2.52 -11.48 1.02
N VAL A 80 -2.13 -11.08 -0.18
CA VAL A 80 -1.13 -10.02 -0.37
C VAL A 80 -1.68 -8.67 0.07
N ALA A 81 -2.95 -8.36 -0.21
CA ALA A 81 -3.61 -7.14 0.23
C ALA A 81 -3.74 -7.06 1.76
N CYS A 82 -4.14 -8.15 2.42
CA CYS A 82 -4.15 -8.24 3.89
C CYS A 82 -2.75 -7.99 4.48
N GLY A 83 -1.72 -8.54 3.84
CA GLY A 83 -0.33 -8.26 4.16
C GLY A 83 -0.01 -6.76 4.06
N ALA A 84 -0.37 -6.11 2.96
CA ALA A 84 -0.16 -4.68 2.76
C ALA A 84 -0.86 -3.84 3.85
N VAL A 85 -2.14 -4.11 4.14
CA VAL A 85 -2.91 -3.42 5.21
C VAL A 85 -2.24 -3.58 6.57
N ARG A 86 -1.81 -4.79 6.93
CA ARG A 86 -1.13 -5.05 8.21
C ARG A 86 0.14 -4.24 8.36
N TYR A 87 0.96 -4.14 7.31
CA TYR A 87 2.18 -3.33 7.37
C TYR A 87 1.89 -1.83 7.32
N MET A 88 0.93 -1.38 6.52
CA MET A 88 0.54 0.03 6.44
C MET A 88 0.07 0.60 7.78
N THR A 89 -0.63 -0.21 8.57
CA THR A 89 -1.19 0.18 9.88
C THR A 89 -0.20 0.03 11.04
N ARG A 90 0.92 -0.68 10.85
CA ARG A 90 1.90 -0.95 11.90
C ARG A 90 2.51 0.34 12.44
N ASN A 91 2.30 0.60 13.72
CA ASN A 91 2.78 1.80 14.42
C ASN A 91 2.39 3.12 13.71
N ASN A 92 1.27 3.14 12.98
CA ASN A 92 0.74 4.33 12.33
C ASN A 92 -0.75 4.47 12.67
N ALA A 93 -1.06 5.31 13.66
CA ALA A 93 -2.41 5.47 14.17
C ALA A 93 -3.39 6.05 13.12
N GLY A 94 -2.94 6.99 12.28
CA GLY A 94 -3.76 7.55 11.21
C GLY A 94 -4.19 6.47 10.21
N ASN A 95 -3.25 5.66 9.74
CA ASN A 95 -3.55 4.54 8.85
C ASN A 95 -4.42 3.48 9.54
N LYS A 96 -4.19 3.20 10.83
CA LYS A 96 -5.02 2.25 11.58
C LYS A 96 -6.48 2.72 11.67
N ASN A 97 -6.69 3.99 11.99
CA ASN A 97 -8.03 4.58 12.08
C ASN A 97 -8.72 4.58 10.70
N GLU A 98 -8.00 4.95 9.64
CA GLU A 98 -8.54 4.92 8.29
C GLU A 98 -8.86 3.50 7.82
N ALA A 99 -8.01 2.52 8.14
CA ALA A 99 -8.28 1.12 7.84
C ALA A 99 -9.54 0.62 8.57
N GLY A 100 -9.74 1.00 9.83
CA GLY A 100 -10.98 0.72 10.57
C GLY A 100 -12.20 1.36 9.89
N ARG A 101 -12.13 2.65 9.55
CA ARG A 101 -13.21 3.37 8.83
C ARG A 101 -13.58 2.71 7.49
N LEU A 102 -12.59 2.12 6.82
CA LEU A 102 -12.77 1.40 5.55
C LEU A 102 -13.25 -0.05 5.73
N GLY A 103 -13.35 -0.56 6.96
CA GLY A 103 -13.70 -1.95 7.26
C GLY A 103 -12.62 -2.95 6.86
N LEU A 104 -11.35 -2.51 6.85
CA LEU A 104 -10.18 -3.35 6.56
C LEU A 104 -9.58 -4.00 7.81
N LEU A 105 -9.99 -3.54 8.99
CA LEU A 105 -9.69 -4.16 10.28
C LEU A 105 -11.03 -4.53 10.92
N ALA A 106 -11.06 -5.65 11.64
CA ALA A 106 -12.20 -5.94 12.51
C ALA A 106 -12.26 -4.87 13.61
N ASP A 107 -13.48 -4.50 13.99
CA ASP A 107 -13.77 -3.57 15.10
C ASP A 107 -13.21 -4.07 16.44
#